data_AF-A0A7L1MZT0-F1
#
_entry.id   AF-A0A7L1MZT0-F1
#
_cell.length_a   1.000
_cell.length_b   1.000
_cell.length_c   1.000
_cell.angle_alpha   90.00
_cell.angle_beta   90.00
_cell.angle_gamma   90.00
#
_symmetry.space_group_name_H-M   'P 1'
#
loop_
_entity.id
_entity.type
_entity.pdbx_description
1 polymer ?
#
loop_
_entity_poly.entity_id
_entity_poly.type
_entity_poly.pdbx_seq_one_letter_code
_entity_poly.pdbx_strand_id
1 'polypeptide(L)'
;DHEELCGTSYGSFCLNGGICYVIPAVSSPFCRCTENYTGARCEEVLLPSIKSQAKGDLFAAFLASLLLLGVLVLGAFYFLCR
;
A
#
# COMPACT_ATOMS: atom_id res chain seq x y z
N ASP A 1 8.64 18.83 -25.70
CA ASP A 1 7.96 18.62 -24.41
C ASP A 1 8.94 18.86 -23.27
N HIS A 2 9.08 20.12 -22.86
CA HIS A 2 9.95 20.51 -21.75
C HIS A 2 9.05 20.74 -20.52
N GLU A 3 9.35 20.06 -19.42
CA GLU A 3 8.75 20.34 -18.12
C GLU A 3 9.33 21.65 -17.60
N GLU A 4 8.48 22.64 -17.35
CA GLU A 4 8.90 23.94 -16.82
C GLU A 4 8.40 24.11 -15.39
N LEU A 5 9.11 24.87 -14.57
CA LEU A 5 8.66 25.20 -13.22
C LEU A 5 7.38 26.03 -13.29
N CYS A 6 6.41 25.71 -12.44
CA CYS A 6 5.20 26.52 -12.34
C CYS A 6 5.50 27.96 -11.90
N GLY A 7 4.74 28.92 -12.42
CA GLY A 7 4.73 30.29 -11.92
C GLY A 7 4.04 30.43 -10.55
N THR A 8 4.10 31.63 -9.98
CA THR A 8 3.55 31.95 -8.64
C THR A 8 2.06 31.69 -8.48
N SER A 9 1.30 31.62 -9.58
CA SER A 9 -0.13 31.28 -9.57
C SER A 9 -0.43 29.89 -9.00
N TYR A 10 0.53 28.97 -9.03
CA TYR A 10 0.38 27.61 -8.50
C TYR A 10 1.15 27.38 -7.20
N GLY A 11 1.55 28.45 -6.50
CA GLY A 11 2.38 28.36 -5.30
C GLY A 11 1.82 27.49 -4.18
N SER A 12 0.50 27.27 -4.15
CA SER A 12 -0.18 26.40 -3.18
C SER A 12 -0.78 25.14 -3.80
N PHE A 13 -0.47 24.82 -5.07
CA PHE A 13 -1.01 23.63 -5.74
C PHE A 13 -0.41 22.37 -5.16
N CYS A 14 0.92 22.27 -5.09
CA CYS A 14 1.60 21.15 -4.45
C CYS A 14 1.70 21.37 -2.94
N LEU A 15 1.25 20.40 -2.16
CA LEU A 15 1.30 20.41 -0.71
C LEU A 15 2.59 19.74 -0.22
N ASN A 16 2.85 19.83 1.09
CA ASN A 16 3.91 19.07 1.79
C ASN A 16 5.31 19.19 1.14
N GLY A 17 5.63 20.37 0.60
CA GLY A 17 6.93 20.64 -0.02
C GLY A 17 7.12 20.01 -1.41
N GLY A 18 6.04 19.59 -2.07
CA GLY A 18 6.10 19.14 -3.46
C GLY A 18 6.50 20.26 -4.43
N ILE A 19 7.15 19.88 -5.53
CA ILE A 19 7.59 20.82 -6.57
C ILE A 19 6.58 20.81 -7.73
N CYS A 20 6.11 21.99 -8.12
CA CYS A 20 5.16 22.15 -9.21
C CYS A 20 5.87 22.32 -10.55
N TYR A 21 5.42 21.54 -11.53
CA TYR A 21 5.83 21.63 -12.93
C TYR A 21 4.62 21.82 -13.84
N VAL A 22 4.81 22.43 -15.00
CA VAL A 22 3.78 22.64 -16.01
C VAL A 22 4.28 22.14 -17.36
N ILE A 23 3.35 21.59 -18.14
CA ILE A 23 3.60 21.23 -19.54
C ILE A 23 3.00 22.34 -20.41
N PRO A 24 3.83 23.15 -21.10
CA PRO A 24 3.35 24.31 -21.87
C PRO A 24 2.32 23.97 -22.95
N ALA A 25 2.39 22.76 -23.50
CA ALA A 25 1.49 22.29 -24.57
C ALA A 25 0.04 22.04 -24.13
N VAL A 26 -0.19 21.77 -22.84
CA VAL A 26 -1.52 21.39 -22.29
C VAL A 26 -1.95 22.25 -21.11
N SER A 27 -1.08 23.15 -20.64
CA SER A 27 -1.33 24.05 -19.50
C SER A 27 -1.74 23.36 -18.20
N SER A 28 -1.48 22.05 -18.07
CA SER A 28 -1.83 21.26 -16.88
C SER A 28 -0.64 21.23 -15.90
N PRO A 29 -0.81 21.68 -14.64
CA PRO A 29 0.21 21.55 -13.62
C PRO A 29 0.26 20.13 -13.06
N PHE A 30 1.45 19.67 -12.68
CA PHE A 30 1.66 18.40 -11.97
C PHE A 30 2.67 18.58 -10.83
N CYS A 31 2.53 17.74 -9.80
CA CYS A 31 3.37 17.80 -8.61
C CYS A 31 4.35 16.64 -8.57
N ARG A 32 5.62 16.97 -8.30
CA ARG A 32 6.63 16.00 -7.90
C ARG A 32 6.73 15.99 -6.38
N CYS A 33 6.31 14.89 -5.77
CA CYS A 33 6.28 14.73 -4.32
C CYS A 33 7.63 14.36 -3.73
N THR A 34 7.79 14.64 -2.44
CA THR A 34 8.92 14.22 -1.61
C THR A 34 8.73 12.77 -1.15
N GLU A 35 9.79 12.10 -0.67
CA GLU A 35 9.80 10.64 -0.43
C GLU A 35 8.71 10.11 0.51
N ASN A 36 8.13 10.97 1.36
CA ASN A 36 7.11 10.61 2.34
C ASN A 36 5.68 11.01 1.94
N TYR A 37 5.47 11.53 0.74
CA TYR A 37 4.16 12.01 0.29
C TYR A 37 3.80 11.49 -1.11
N THR A 38 2.51 11.27 -1.33
CA THR A 38 1.91 10.82 -2.58
C THR A 38 0.56 11.52 -2.79
N GLY A 39 -0.13 11.20 -3.88
CA GLY A 39 -1.35 11.87 -4.33
C GLY A 39 -1.08 12.90 -5.42
N ALA A 40 -2.14 13.40 -6.05
CA ALA A 40 -2.03 14.33 -7.19
C ALA A 40 -1.40 15.67 -6.79
N ARG A 41 -1.54 16.04 -5.52
CA ARG A 41 -1.04 17.28 -4.93
C ARG A 41 -0.10 17.02 -3.75
N CYS A 42 0.42 15.80 -3.60
CA CYS A 42 1.23 15.38 -2.47
C CYS A 42 0.50 15.50 -1.12
N GLU A 43 -0.81 15.27 -1.11
CA GLU A 43 -1.69 15.37 0.07
C GLU A 43 -1.67 14.14 0.97
N GLU A 44 -1.26 12.98 0.44
CA GLU A 44 -1.26 11.70 1.14
C GLU A 44 0.13 11.42 1.72
N VAL A 45 0.21 10.88 2.93
CA VAL A 45 1.48 10.40 3.50
C VAL A 45 1.73 8.99 2.98
N LEU A 46 2.94 8.72 2.48
CA LEU A 46 3.43 7.36 2.25
C LEU A 46 3.57 6.68 3.62
N LEU A 47 2.46 6.17 4.14
CA LEU A 47 2.54 5.24 5.23
C LEU A 47 3.26 4.00 4.70
N PRO A 48 4.32 3.51 5.38
CA PRO A 48 4.93 2.25 5.01
C PRO A 48 3.77 1.26 4.96
N SER A 49 3.56 0.70 3.76
CA SER A 49 2.56 -0.32 3.55
C SER A 49 2.97 -1.51 4.42
N ILE A 50 2.54 -1.52 5.69
CA ILE A 50 2.39 -2.75 6.44
C ILE A 50 1.33 -3.47 5.65
N LYS A 51 1.77 -4.21 4.62
CA LYS A 51 0.94 -5.03 3.78
C LYS A 51 0.10 -5.85 4.75
N SER A 52 -1.18 -5.51 4.85
CA SER A 52 -2.19 -6.34 5.51
C SER A 52 -2.30 -7.73 4.86
N GLN A 53 -1.49 -8.00 3.84
CA GLN A 53 -1.30 -9.26 3.15
C GLN A 53 -0.53 -10.31 3.95
N ALA A 54 0.31 -9.95 4.93
CA ALA A 54 1.04 -10.96 5.73
C ALA A 54 0.19 -11.61 6.83
N LYS A 55 -0.93 -10.98 7.21
CA LYS A 55 -1.79 -11.47 8.29
C LYS A 55 -2.76 -12.56 7.81
N GLY A 56 -3.24 -12.47 6.57
CA GLY A 56 -4.15 -13.44 5.97
C GLY A 56 -3.53 -14.84 5.82
N ASP A 57 -2.32 -14.92 5.28
CA ASP A 57 -1.61 -16.20 5.08
C ASP A 57 -1.31 -16.92 6.40
N LEU A 58 -0.93 -16.15 7.44
CA LEU A 58 -0.64 -16.73 8.75
C LEU A 58 -1.89 -17.34 9.39
N PHE A 59 -3.04 -16.67 9.30
CA PHE A 59 -4.30 -17.21 9.82
C PHE A 59 -4.76 -18.47 9.08
N ALA A 60 -4.63 -18.51 7.76
CA ALA A 60 -5.00 -19.69 6.97
C ALA A 60 -4.14 -20.91 7.35
N ALA A 61 -2.83 -20.71 7.54
CA ALA A 61 -1.92 -21.77 7.97
C ALA A 61 -2.27 -22.32 9.37
N PHE A 62 -2.61 -21.45 10.33
CA PHE A 62 -3.04 -21.88 11.66
C PHE A 62 -4.32 -22.72 11.63
N LEU A 63 -5.33 -22.30 10.86
CA LEU A 63 -6.58 -23.06 10.73
C LEU A 63 -6.36 -24.43 10.07
N ALA A 64 -5.56 -24.50 9.01
CA ALA A 64 -5.23 -25.76 8.35
C ALA A 64 -4.50 -26.73 9.28
N SER A 65 -3.56 -26.23 10.10
CA SER A 65 -2.81 -27.02 11.06
C SER A 65 -3.70 -27.62 12.16
N LEU A 66 -4.63 -26.83 12.71
CA LEU A 66 -5.57 -27.30 13.74
C LEU A 66 -6.52 -28.40 13.21
N LEU A 67 -7.02 -28.25 11.98
CA LEU A 67 -7.89 -29.25 11.35
C LEU A 67 -7.17 -30.57 11.11
N LEU A 68 -5.94 -30.53 10.59
CA LEU A 68 -5.12 -31.73 10.37
C LEU A 68 -4.82 -32.46 11.68
N LEU A 69 -4.44 -31.71 12.73
CA LEU A 69 -4.16 -32.30 14.04
C LEU A 69 -5.42 -32.95 14.63
N GLY A 70 -6.59 -32.30 14.52
CA GLY A 70 -7.86 -32.86 14.98
C GLY A 70 -8.22 -34.19 14.31
N VAL A 71 -8.04 -34.28 12.97
CA VAL A 71 -8.30 -35.53 12.22
C VAL A 71 -7.34 -36.64 12.63
N LEU A 72 -6.05 -36.33 12.81
CA LEU A 72 -5.05 -37.31 13.26
C LEU A 72 -5.37 -37.84 14.66
N VAL A 73 -5.75 -36.96 15.59
CA VAL A 73 -6.12 -37.35 16.97
C VAL A 73 -7.37 -38.23 16.96
N LEU A 74 -8.41 -37.84 16.22
CA LEU A 74 -9.64 -38.63 16.11
C LEU A 74 -9.39 -40.00 15.46
N GLY A 75 -8.58 -40.03 14.39
CA GLY A 75 -8.21 -41.27 13.71
C GLY A 75 -7.38 -42.21 14.60
N ALA A 76 -6.39 -41.67 15.30
CA ALA A 76 -5.58 -42.43 16.26
C ALA A 76 -6.43 -42.97 17.41
N PHE A 77 -7.32 -42.15 17.97
CA PHE A 77 -8.23 -42.58 19.03
C PHE A 77 -9.17 -43.69 18.56
N TYR A 78 -9.76 -43.55 17.36
CA TYR A 78 -10.59 -44.60 16.77
C TYR A 78 -9.82 -45.91 16.54
N PHE A 79 -8.58 -45.81 16.07
CA PHE A 79 -7.72 -46.98 15.83
C PHE A 79 -7.29 -47.66 17.14
N LEU A 80 -6.98 -46.89 18.18
CA LEU A 80 -6.57 -47.42 19.49
C LEU A 80 -7.74 -47.94 20.33
N CYS A 81 -8.95 -47.41 20.12
CA CYS A 81 -10.18 -47.85 20.80
C CYS A 81 -10.93 -48.95 20.04
N ARG A 82 -10.43 -49.40 18.90
CA ARG A 82 -10.95 -50.54 18.14
C ARG A 82 -10.10 -51.78 18.38
#